data_AF-A0AAD7ZQ60-F1
#
_entry.id   AF-A0AAD7ZQ60-F1
#
_cell.length_a   1.000
_cell.length_b   1.000
_cell.length_c   1.000
_cell.angle_alpha   90.00
_cell.angle_beta   90.00
_cell.angle_gamma   90.00
#
_symmetry.space_group_name_H-M   'P 1'
#
loop_
_entity.id
_entity.type
_entity.pdbx_description
1 polymer ?
#
loop_
_entity_poly.entity_id
_entity_poly.type
_entity_poly.pdbx_seq_one_letter_code
_entity_poly.pdbx_strand_id
1 'polypeptide(L)'
;RVSKVETIQPPAPGTDEVPDVTPTKLNPTKLQTALDSYKESLIGMEYVIELLRPDDEPHYICLLCDKKCDPRMILGHAVSFMHRLKYITLHFPTFNSSLQARMKEKFPAQKVRKKKTENIITRTISIIEKKFGRLNPLYAEQEESFFNKRDFYVNKIKENKHLK
;
A
#
# COMPACT_ATOMS: atom_id res chain seq x y z
N ARG A 1 32.08 -39.58 -32.90
CA ARG A 1 31.03 -38.71 -32.32
C ARG A 1 31.76 -37.53 -31.69
N VAL A 2 31.87 -36.42 -32.42
CA VAL A 2 32.75 -35.28 -32.06
C VAL A 2 31.94 -34.26 -31.29
N SER A 3 32.43 -33.89 -30.12
CA SER A 3 31.86 -32.89 -29.21
C SER A 3 31.92 -31.50 -29.83
N LYS A 4 30.78 -30.79 -29.86
CA LYS A 4 30.71 -29.41 -30.34
C LYS A 4 30.97 -28.47 -29.17
N VAL A 5 32.15 -27.84 -29.18
CA VAL A 5 32.50 -26.73 -28.29
C VAL A 5 31.85 -25.47 -28.86
N GLU A 6 30.99 -24.84 -28.07
CA GLU A 6 30.29 -23.61 -28.47
C GLU A 6 31.04 -22.40 -27.92
N THR A 7 31.52 -21.57 -28.85
CA THR A 7 32.36 -20.40 -28.61
C THR A 7 31.58 -19.27 -27.95
N ILE A 8 32.06 -18.79 -26.80
CA ILE A 8 31.53 -17.60 -26.10
C ILE A 8 32.04 -16.34 -26.81
N GLN A 9 31.13 -15.48 -27.28
CA GLN A 9 31.44 -14.11 -27.70
C GLN A 9 31.40 -13.16 -26.48
N PRO A 10 32.31 -12.18 -26.39
CA PRO A 10 32.26 -11.16 -25.34
C PRO A 10 31.12 -10.15 -25.61
N PRO A 11 30.43 -9.63 -24.58
CA PRO A 11 29.35 -8.66 -24.77
C PRO A 11 29.90 -7.28 -25.17
N ALA A 12 29.22 -6.65 -26.13
CA ALA A 12 29.51 -5.30 -26.59
C ALA A 12 29.13 -4.24 -25.52
N PRO A 13 29.85 -3.10 -25.44
CA PRO A 13 29.62 -2.08 -24.43
C PRO A 13 28.61 -1.03 -24.90
N GLY A 14 27.59 -0.76 -24.07
CA GLY A 14 26.80 0.46 -24.16
C GLY A 14 25.33 0.26 -24.58
N THR A 15 24.52 -0.23 -23.66
CA THR A 15 23.15 0.27 -23.46
C THR A 15 22.91 0.33 -21.97
N ASP A 16 22.73 1.54 -21.42
CA ASP A 16 22.14 1.74 -20.10
C ASP A 16 20.66 1.29 -20.18
N GLU A 17 20.44 -0.02 -20.17
CA GLU A 17 19.11 -0.57 -19.91
C GLU A 17 18.83 -0.42 -18.42
N VAL A 18 18.20 0.71 -18.09
CA VAL A 18 17.41 0.82 -16.87
C VAL A 18 16.42 -0.35 -16.91
N PRO A 19 16.46 -1.31 -15.96
CA PRO A 19 15.52 -2.42 -16.02
C PRO A 19 14.12 -1.82 -15.91
N ASP A 20 13.38 -1.96 -17.00
CA ASP A 20 11.96 -1.70 -17.11
C ASP A 20 11.27 -2.49 -16.01
N VAL A 21 11.01 -1.84 -14.87
CA VAL A 21 10.11 -2.37 -13.85
C VAL A 21 8.69 -2.14 -14.34
N THR A 22 8.36 -2.76 -15.47
CA THR A 22 6.99 -3.08 -15.80
C THR A 22 6.44 -3.90 -14.62
N PRO A 23 5.23 -3.61 -14.12
CA PRO A 23 4.60 -4.45 -13.12
C PRO A 23 4.28 -5.79 -13.78
N THR A 24 5.27 -6.68 -13.80
CA THR A 24 5.13 -8.06 -14.23
C THR A 24 4.04 -8.67 -13.37
N LYS A 25 3.01 -9.22 -14.04
CA LYS A 25 1.83 -9.90 -13.48
C LYS A 25 1.99 -10.23 -11.99
N LEU A 26 1.20 -9.57 -11.14
CA LEU A 26 1.12 -9.86 -9.71
C LEU A 26 0.93 -11.36 -9.53
N ASN A 27 1.96 -12.05 -9.03
CA ASN A 27 1.73 -13.31 -8.34
C ASN A 27 0.69 -13.01 -7.25
N PRO A 28 -0.36 -13.81 -7.09
CA PRO A 28 -1.35 -13.57 -6.04
C PRO A 28 -0.61 -13.51 -4.70
N THR A 29 -0.63 -12.33 -4.08
CA THR A 29 -0.08 -12.08 -2.75
C THR A 29 -0.59 -13.14 -1.79
N LYS A 30 0.24 -13.66 -0.87
CA LYS A 30 -0.26 -14.58 0.18
C LYS A 30 -1.34 -13.89 1.03
N LEU A 31 -1.35 -12.55 1.02
CA LEU A 31 -2.38 -11.74 1.66
C LEU A 31 -3.74 -11.75 0.92
N GLN A 32 -3.81 -12.09 -0.38
CA GLN A 32 -5.03 -11.92 -1.19
C GLN A 32 -6.22 -12.70 -0.62
N THR A 33 -6.02 -13.97 -0.25
CA THR A 33 -7.08 -14.79 0.35
C THR A 33 -7.60 -14.21 1.68
N ALA A 34 -6.71 -13.60 2.45
CA ALA A 34 -7.08 -12.94 3.69
C ALA A 34 -7.84 -11.63 3.42
N LEU A 35 -7.52 -10.91 2.35
CA LEU A 35 -8.23 -9.69 1.93
C LEU A 35 -9.64 -10.01 1.41
N ASP A 36 -9.77 -11.07 0.60
CA ASP A 36 -11.03 -11.47 -0.02
C ASP A 36 -12.06 -11.93 1.03
N SER A 37 -11.60 -12.56 2.11
CA SER A 37 -12.44 -12.99 3.23
C SER A 37 -12.70 -11.90 4.27
N TYR A 38 -12.05 -10.75 4.16
CA TYR A 38 -12.15 -9.68 5.17
C TYR A 38 -13.42 -8.85 5.01
N LYS A 39 -14.27 -8.87 6.03
CA LYS A 39 -15.60 -8.24 5.98
C LYS A 39 -15.58 -6.73 6.24
N GLU A 40 -14.62 -6.24 7.00
CA GLU A 40 -14.51 -4.80 7.26
C GLU A 40 -13.95 -4.06 6.06
N SER A 41 -14.26 -2.76 6.02
CA SER A 41 -13.74 -1.92 4.95
C SER A 41 -12.25 -1.64 5.12
N LEU A 42 -11.49 -1.91 4.05
CA LEU A 42 -10.06 -1.75 3.92
C LEU A 42 -9.75 -0.63 2.93
N ILE A 43 -8.70 0.12 3.22
CA ILE A 43 -8.24 1.19 2.35
C ILE A 43 -6.73 1.31 2.42
N GLY A 44 -6.11 1.92 1.41
CA GLY A 44 -4.67 2.14 1.40
C GLY A 44 -3.89 0.83 1.27
N MET A 45 -4.50 -0.23 0.77
CA MET A 45 -3.82 -1.49 0.49
C MET A 45 -2.81 -1.32 -0.64
N GLU A 46 -3.03 -0.38 -1.55
CA GLU A 46 -2.07 0.02 -2.57
C GLU A 46 -0.77 0.60 -1.99
N TYR A 47 -0.78 1.01 -0.71
CA TYR A 47 0.41 1.44 0.03
C TYR A 47 1.08 0.29 0.80
N VAL A 48 0.52 -0.92 0.75
CA VAL A 48 1.07 -2.11 1.39
C VAL A 48 1.92 -2.86 0.38
N ILE A 49 3.13 -3.21 0.78
CA ILE A 49 4.03 -4.04 0.00
C ILE A 49 4.23 -5.36 0.72
N GLU A 50 4.03 -6.45 -0.01
CA GLU A 50 4.42 -7.78 0.42
C GLU A 50 5.86 -8.05 -0.03
N LEU A 51 6.72 -8.34 0.94
CA LEU A 51 8.10 -8.79 0.76
C LEU A 51 8.14 -10.29 1.06
N LEU A 52 8.45 -11.08 0.03
CA LEU A 52 8.71 -12.51 0.20
C LEU A 52 10.20 -12.75 0.42
N ARG A 53 10.51 -13.66 1.34
CA ARG A 53 11.84 -14.26 1.45
C ARG A 53 11.74 -15.74 1.08
N PRO A 54 12.76 -16.32 0.43
CA PRO A 54 12.84 -17.76 0.26
C PRO A 54 12.72 -18.43 1.63
N ASP A 55 11.78 -19.36 1.75
CA ASP A 55 11.55 -20.20 2.94
C ASP A 55 11.05 -19.51 4.24
N ASP A 56 10.64 -18.23 4.20
CA ASP A 56 10.15 -17.49 5.39
C ASP A 56 8.70 -16.96 5.23
N GLU A 57 8.12 -16.56 6.36
CA GLU A 57 6.81 -15.90 6.43
C GLU A 57 6.88 -14.49 5.77
N PRO A 58 5.91 -14.08 4.92
CA PRO A 58 5.93 -12.78 4.27
C PRO A 58 5.99 -11.64 5.29
N HIS A 59 6.71 -10.59 4.93
CA HIS A 59 6.74 -9.35 5.70
C HIS A 59 6.03 -8.24 4.91
N TYR A 60 5.34 -7.36 5.61
CA TYR A 60 4.58 -6.28 4.99
C TYR A 60 5.12 -4.92 5.38
N ILE A 61 5.18 -3.99 4.43
CA ILE A 61 5.50 -2.59 4.70
C ILE A 61 4.34 -1.73 4.23
N CYS A 62 3.77 -0.94 5.14
CA CYS A 62 2.81 0.10 4.81
C CYS A 62 3.53 1.44 4.61
N LEU A 63 3.64 1.90 3.36
CA LEU A 63 4.31 3.15 3.01
C LEU A 63 3.60 4.40 3.52
N LEU A 64 2.27 4.33 3.59
CA LEU A 64 1.45 5.39 4.13
C LEU A 64 1.76 5.64 5.61
N CYS A 65 1.94 4.54 6.36
CA CYS A 65 2.17 4.60 7.79
C CYS A 65 3.66 4.62 8.18
N ASP A 66 4.54 4.24 7.26
CA ASP A 66 5.95 3.92 7.50
C ASP A 66 6.11 2.85 8.57
N LYS A 67 5.38 1.74 8.41
CA LYS A 67 5.28 0.67 9.40
C LYS A 67 5.53 -0.69 8.76
N LYS A 68 6.44 -1.46 9.36
CA LYS A 68 6.62 -2.89 9.09
C LYS A 68 5.60 -3.70 9.91
N CYS A 69 4.99 -4.69 9.27
CA CYS A 69 3.97 -5.56 9.84
C CYS A 69 4.27 -7.02 9.49
N ASP A 70 4.02 -7.93 10.41
CA ASP A 70 3.89 -9.36 10.11
C ASP A 70 2.50 -9.66 9.51
N PRO A 71 2.25 -10.88 9.00
CA PRO A 71 0.96 -11.21 8.37
C PRO A 71 -0.23 -11.19 9.31
N ARG A 72 -0.01 -11.34 10.61
CA ARG A 72 -1.07 -11.36 11.62
C ARG A 72 -1.49 -9.92 11.95
N MET A 73 -0.56 -8.97 11.86
CA MET A 73 -0.79 -7.57 12.18
C MET A 73 -1.28 -6.73 11.01
N ILE A 74 -0.97 -7.08 9.75
CA ILE A 74 -1.19 -6.18 8.61
C ILE A 74 -2.65 -5.78 8.41
N LEU A 75 -3.60 -6.71 8.56
CA LEU A 75 -5.03 -6.39 8.44
C LEU A 75 -5.51 -5.52 9.61
N GLY A 76 -5.10 -5.84 10.84
CA GLY A 76 -5.38 -5.02 12.02
C GLY A 76 -4.81 -3.60 11.90
N HIS A 77 -3.65 -3.46 11.25
CA HIS A 77 -3.05 -2.18 10.93
C HIS A 77 -3.88 -1.41 9.89
N ALA A 78 -4.31 -2.06 8.82
CA ALA A 78 -5.08 -1.44 7.73
C ALA A 78 -6.45 -0.91 8.20
N VAL A 79 -7.07 -1.53 9.22
CA VAL A 79 -8.31 -1.02 9.83
C VAL A 79 -8.09 0.01 10.93
N SER A 80 -6.85 0.26 11.34
CA SER A 80 -6.57 1.18 12.44
C SER A 80 -6.97 2.61 12.12
N PHE A 81 -7.40 3.35 13.14
CA PHE A 81 -7.75 4.77 13.02
C PHE A 81 -6.62 5.60 12.40
N MET A 82 -5.37 5.35 12.79
CA MET A 82 -4.22 6.12 12.32
C MET A 82 -3.99 5.91 10.81
N HIS A 83 -4.11 4.66 10.33
CA HIS A 83 -3.98 4.37 8.90
C HIS A 83 -5.08 5.05 8.09
N ARG A 84 -6.33 4.87 8.49
CA ARG A 84 -7.49 5.48 7.84
C ARG A 84 -7.41 7.02 7.85
N LEU A 85 -6.98 7.63 8.96
CA LEU A 85 -6.79 9.07 9.06
C LEU A 85 -5.68 9.58 8.13
N LYS A 86 -4.53 8.90 8.06
CA LYS A 86 -3.45 9.26 7.12
C LYS A 86 -3.93 9.19 5.67
N TYR A 87 -4.70 8.15 5.33
CA TYR A 87 -5.28 7.99 4.00
C TYR A 87 -6.19 9.15 3.64
N ILE A 88 -7.15 9.48 4.52
CA ILE A 88 -8.07 10.59 4.34
C ILE A 88 -7.34 11.94 4.27
N THR A 89 -6.30 12.13 5.07
CA THR A 89 -5.50 13.36 5.05
C THR A 89 -4.81 13.55 3.70
N LEU A 90 -4.31 12.46 3.11
CA LEU A 90 -3.60 12.50 1.84
C LEU A 90 -4.53 12.68 0.63
N HIS A 91 -5.62 11.91 0.57
CA HIS A 91 -6.49 11.86 -0.63
C HIS A 91 -7.73 12.75 -0.55
N PHE A 92 -8.17 13.11 0.65
CA PHE A 92 -9.36 13.93 0.89
C PHE A 92 -9.08 15.09 1.85
N PRO A 93 -8.06 15.94 1.59
CA PRO A 93 -7.60 16.98 2.52
C PRO A 93 -8.69 18.00 2.87
N THR A 94 -9.55 18.37 1.92
CA THR A 94 -10.67 19.30 2.15
C THR A 94 -11.71 18.73 3.12
N PHE A 95 -12.04 17.44 2.96
CA PHE A 95 -12.94 16.73 3.88
C PHE A 95 -12.31 16.64 5.27
N ASN A 96 -11.04 16.24 5.37
CA ASN A 96 -10.35 16.13 6.65
C ASN A 96 -10.32 17.49 7.37
N SER A 97 -9.95 18.57 6.69
CA SER A 97 -9.86 19.91 7.27
C SER A 97 -11.21 20.37 7.81
N SER A 98 -12.28 20.21 7.02
CA SER A 98 -13.66 20.54 7.43
C SER A 98 -14.12 19.70 8.62
N LEU A 99 -13.80 18.40 8.62
CA LEU A 99 -14.12 17.49 9.71
C LEU A 99 -13.41 17.92 11.00
N GLN A 100 -12.10 18.17 10.96
CA GLN A 100 -11.31 18.56 12.13
C GLN A 100 -11.78 19.90 12.70
N ALA A 101 -12.07 20.88 11.85
CA ALA A 101 -12.59 22.19 12.28
C ALA A 101 -13.93 22.03 13.02
N ARG A 102 -14.90 21.34 12.41
CA ARG A 102 -16.22 21.08 13.01
C ARG A 102 -16.13 20.25 14.29
N MET A 103 -15.20 19.30 14.35
CA MET A 103 -14.97 18.48 15.53
C MET A 103 -14.37 19.27 16.68
N LYS A 104 -13.44 20.19 16.39
CA LYS A 104 -12.85 21.09 17.39
C LYS A 104 -13.88 22.08 17.93
N GLU A 105 -14.75 22.61 17.07
CA GLU A 105 -15.84 23.52 17.44
C GLU A 105 -16.88 22.84 18.34
N LYS A 106 -17.36 21.65 17.96
CA LYS A 106 -18.45 20.98 18.68
C LYS A 106 -18.00 20.16 19.89
N PHE A 107 -16.74 19.69 19.90
CA PHE A 107 -16.23 18.79 20.94
C PHE A 107 -14.86 19.27 21.45
N PRO A 108 -14.83 20.16 22.45
CA PRO A 108 -13.58 20.66 23.01
C PRO A 108 -12.77 19.55 23.71
N ALA A 109 -13.45 18.58 24.33
CA ALA A 109 -12.81 17.45 24.99
C ALA A 109 -12.16 16.48 23.97
N GLN A 110 -10.83 16.35 24.03
CA GLN A 110 -10.04 15.55 23.09
C GLN A 110 -10.51 14.10 22.95
N LYS A 111 -10.84 13.42 24.06
CA LYS A 111 -11.26 12.01 24.06
C LYS A 111 -12.58 11.81 23.31
N VAL A 112 -13.56 12.70 23.55
CA VAL A 112 -14.85 12.69 22.85
C VAL A 112 -14.65 12.99 21.37
N ARG A 113 -13.86 14.02 21.07
CA ARG A 113 -13.52 14.43 19.72
C ARG A 113 -12.89 13.29 18.91
N LYS A 114 -11.89 12.60 19.48
CA LYS A 114 -11.22 11.47 18.83
C LYS A 114 -12.21 10.36 18.50
N LYS A 115 -13.03 9.92 19.47
CA LYS A 115 -14.02 8.86 19.27
C LYS A 115 -15.06 9.22 18.19
N LYS A 116 -15.54 10.46 18.18
CA LYS A 116 -16.49 10.95 17.16
C LYS A 116 -15.85 11.01 15.77
N THR A 117 -14.61 11.49 15.70
CA THR A 117 -13.85 11.55 14.44
C THR A 117 -13.60 10.16 13.87
N GLU A 118 -13.19 9.21 14.72
CA GLU A 118 -12.96 7.81 14.35
C GLU A 118 -14.21 7.15 13.75
N ASN A 119 -15.38 7.35 14.38
CA ASN A 119 -16.64 6.83 13.84
C ASN A 119 -16.98 7.39 12.45
N ILE A 120 -16.76 8.69 12.23
CA ILE A 120 -17.02 9.32 10.93
C ILE A 120 -16.05 8.80 9.89
N ILE A 121 -14.76 8.73 10.22
CA ILE A 121 -13.74 8.21 9.31
C ILE A 121 -14.07 6.77 8.92
N THR A 122 -14.38 5.89 9.87
CA THR A 122 -14.76 4.50 9.57
C THR A 122 -15.93 4.42 8.59
N ARG A 123 -16.97 5.24 8.77
CA ARG A 123 -18.11 5.29 7.84
C ARG A 123 -17.71 5.82 6.46
N THR A 124 -16.87 6.85 6.43
CA THR A 124 -16.34 7.41 5.18
C THR A 124 -15.52 6.37 4.41
N ILE A 125 -14.68 5.58 5.08
CA ILE A 125 -13.91 4.50 4.44
C ILE A 125 -14.84 3.50 3.78
N SER A 126 -15.92 3.07 4.45
CA SER A 126 -16.89 2.16 3.84
C SER A 126 -17.58 2.74 2.60
N ILE A 127 -17.79 4.06 2.56
CA ILE A 127 -18.35 4.72 1.37
C ILE A 127 -17.32 4.77 0.24
N ILE A 128 -16.07 5.09 0.55
CA ILE A 128 -14.98 5.15 -0.44
C ILE A 128 -14.79 3.76 -1.06
N GLU A 129 -14.65 2.71 -0.25
CA GLU A 129 -14.51 1.35 -0.77
C GLU A 129 -15.71 0.93 -1.62
N LYS A 130 -16.94 1.26 -1.22
CA LYS A 130 -18.13 0.95 -2.04
C LYS A 130 -18.12 1.68 -3.38
N LYS A 131 -17.57 2.90 -3.43
CA LYS A 131 -17.58 3.75 -4.63
C LYS A 131 -16.44 3.40 -5.59
N PHE A 132 -15.25 3.15 -5.06
CA PHE A 132 -14.03 2.97 -5.86
C PHE A 132 -13.59 1.51 -5.92
N GLY A 133 -13.93 0.70 -4.91
CA GLY A 133 -13.48 -0.69 -4.78
C GLY A 133 -12.29 -0.82 -3.83
N ARG A 134 -11.80 -2.06 -3.69
CA ARG A 134 -10.56 -2.38 -2.96
C ARG A 134 -9.41 -2.45 -3.95
N LEU A 135 -8.35 -1.70 -3.68
CA LEU A 135 -7.07 -1.85 -4.36
C LEU A 135 -6.25 -2.98 -3.73
N ASN A 136 -5.34 -3.55 -4.50
CA ASN A 136 -4.50 -4.68 -4.07
C ASN A 136 -3.13 -4.19 -3.56
N PRO A 137 -2.48 -4.96 -2.66
CA PRO A 137 -1.10 -4.74 -2.29
C PRO A 137 -0.14 -4.82 -3.48
N LEU A 138 0.98 -4.12 -3.37
CA LEU A 138 2.10 -4.23 -4.29
C LEU A 138 3.01 -5.39 -3.87
N TYR A 139 3.68 -5.99 -4.86
CA TYR A 139 4.66 -7.04 -4.66
C TYR A 139 6.07 -6.52 -4.93
N ALA A 140 7.04 -6.88 -4.08
CA ALA A 140 8.46 -6.62 -4.33
C ALA A 140 9.32 -7.80 -3.86
N GLU A 141 10.28 -8.21 -4.69
CA GLU A 141 11.18 -9.35 -4.41
C GLU A 141 12.32 -9.00 -3.45
N GLN A 142 12.76 -7.74 -3.42
CA GLN A 142 13.90 -7.31 -2.60
C GLN A 142 13.61 -5.98 -1.90
N GLU A 143 13.79 -5.98 -0.57
CA GLU A 143 13.50 -4.84 0.32
C GLU A 143 14.35 -3.60 -0.03
N GLU A 144 15.63 -3.77 -0.37
CA GLU A 144 16.55 -2.68 -0.74
C GLU A 144 16.19 -2.03 -2.08
N SER A 145 15.80 -2.85 -3.06
CA SER A 145 15.35 -2.36 -4.37
C SER A 145 14.09 -1.49 -4.27
N PHE A 146 13.28 -1.75 -3.24
CA PHE A 146 12.05 -1.04 -2.96
C PHE A 146 12.30 0.30 -2.26
N PHE A 147 13.13 0.34 -1.20
CA PHE A 147 13.34 1.56 -0.43
C PHE A 147 13.86 2.72 -1.28
N ASN A 148 14.78 2.43 -2.21
CA ASN A 148 15.30 3.41 -3.15
C ASN A 148 14.25 3.95 -4.15
N LYS A 149 13.12 3.26 -4.29
CA LYS A 149 12.01 3.61 -5.19
C LYS A 149 10.73 4.01 -4.44
N ARG A 150 10.79 4.20 -3.12
CA ARG A 150 9.62 4.52 -2.28
C ARG A 150 8.82 5.70 -2.84
N ASP A 151 9.48 6.80 -3.14
CA ASP A 151 8.81 8.02 -3.63
C ASP A 151 8.18 7.81 -5.01
N PHE A 152 8.82 7.01 -5.86
CA PHE A 152 8.26 6.61 -7.15
C PHE A 152 6.93 5.86 -6.96
N TYR A 153 6.88 4.86 -6.08
CA TYR A 153 5.64 4.11 -5.82
C TYR A 153 4.55 5.00 -5.21
N VAL A 154 4.90 5.85 -4.24
CA VAL A 154 3.94 6.77 -3.62
C VAL A 154 3.37 7.75 -4.65
N ASN A 155 4.20 8.32 -5.52
CA ASN A 155 3.75 9.24 -6.56
C ASN A 155 2.87 8.53 -7.59
N LYS A 156 3.26 7.33 -8.03
CA LYS A 156 2.46 6.50 -8.94
C LYS A 156 1.07 6.19 -8.37
N ILE A 157 0.98 5.92 -7.07
CA ILE A 157 -0.31 5.70 -6.39
C ILE A 157 -1.14 6.98 -6.37
N LYS A 158 -0.55 8.13 -6.04
CA LYS A 158 -1.24 9.43 -6.02
C LYS A 158 -1.75 9.85 -7.41
N GLU A 159 -1.03 9.49 -8.46
CA GLU A 159 -1.42 9.77 -9.84
C GLU A 159 -2.51 8.82 -10.36
N ASN A 160 -2.73 7.70 -9.68
CA ASN A 160 -3.73 6.72 -10.07
C ASN A 160 -5.13 7.33 -10.06
N LYS A 161 -5.79 7.29 -11.22
CA LYS A 161 -7.14 7.83 -11.45
C LYS A 161 -8.21 7.16 -10.58
N HIS A 162 -7.90 6.03 -9.96
CA HIS A 162 -8.82 5.33 -9.05
C HIS A 162 -9.32 6.20 -7.88
N LEU A 163 -8.63 7.30 -7.57
CA LEU A 163 -8.96 8.23 -6.47
C LEU A 163 -9.34 9.64 -6.96
N LYS A 164 -9.56 9.84 -8.26
CA LYS A 164 -9.97 11.12 -8.87
C LYS A 164 -11.43 11.10 -9.32
#